data_AF-A0A1I0QW23-F1
#
_entry.id   AF-A0A1I0QW23-F1
#
_cell.length_a   1.000
_cell.length_b   1.000
_cell.length_c   1.000
_cell.angle_alpha   90.00
_cell.angle_beta   90.00
_cell.angle_gamma   90.00
#
_symmetry.space_group_name_H-M   'P 1'
#
loop_
_entity.id
_entity.type
_entity.pdbx_description
1 polymer ?
#
loop_
_entity_poly.entity_id
_entity_poly.type
_entity_poly.pdbx_seq_one_letter_code
_entity_poly.pdbx_strand_id
1 'polypeptide(L)'
;MSNIEAESTLELIAQIASIGIIINSFELINRRHLFQNNNLFSWVLINKLRPSLARKRSVNRLINFCISYPNILWLIGIRLLSAFVILFFQTEYWLVSIAIWFLYLSGILIFNIRVVVRTGYTVFLQVILVSISMQRLFPNSSTLEVACIWVIAIQCCLVYFENGLTKLKEVKWKQGAAIYNIIRNPLYKSPISRLSILEKSTFLKTVSWSVLIFETAFPISLLGGNASLIIFLGFGLVFHFTNSWILGLGSFFWTFVAAYPAIIFCNQWLINQF
;
A
#
# COMPACT_ATOMS: atom_id res chain seq x y z
N MET A 1 -28.15 14.94 1.65
CA MET A 1 -27.21 13.84 1.96
C MET A 1 -26.32 13.71 0.74
N SER A 2 -25.03 14.04 0.89
CA SER A 2 -24.12 14.27 -0.24
C SER A 2 -23.92 12.98 -1.04
N ASN A 3 -24.34 12.99 -2.30
CA ASN A 3 -23.87 12.03 -3.30
C ASN A 3 -22.34 12.17 -3.35
N ILE A 4 -21.60 11.22 -2.78
CA ILE A 4 -20.16 11.17 -3.00
C ILE A 4 -19.97 10.88 -4.49
N GLU A 5 -19.39 11.83 -5.22
CA GLU A 5 -19.14 11.68 -6.65
C GLU A 5 -17.97 10.71 -6.85
N ALA A 6 -18.13 9.77 -7.79
CA ALA A 6 -17.14 8.73 -8.04
C ALA A 6 -15.78 9.32 -8.47
N GLU A 7 -15.79 10.35 -9.30
CA GLU A 7 -14.60 11.10 -9.69
C GLU A 7 -13.86 11.68 -8.48
N SER A 8 -14.56 12.44 -7.62
CA SER A 8 -13.98 13.01 -6.39
C SER A 8 -13.39 11.95 -5.45
N THR A 9 -13.97 10.74 -5.45
CA THR A 9 -13.45 9.61 -4.67
C THR A 9 -12.10 9.15 -5.20
N LEU A 10 -11.97 8.96 -6.52
CA LEU A 10 -10.71 8.53 -7.15
C LEU A 10 -9.61 9.59 -7.00
N GLU A 11 -9.95 10.87 -7.07
CA GLU A 11 -9.02 11.96 -6.80
C GLU A 11 -8.50 11.92 -5.36
N LEU A 12 -9.40 11.77 -4.37
CA LEU A 12 -9.03 11.67 -2.97
C LEU A 12 -8.14 10.46 -2.69
N ILE A 13 -8.44 9.30 -3.30
CA ILE A 13 -7.58 8.10 -3.24
C ILE A 13 -6.18 8.43 -3.79
N ALA A 14 -6.10 9.08 -4.95
CA ALA A 14 -4.83 9.43 -5.59
C ALA A 14 -4.00 10.41 -4.75
N GLN A 15 -4.64 11.40 -4.12
CA GLN A 15 -4.00 12.35 -3.21
C GLN A 15 -3.40 11.64 -1.99
N ILE A 16 -4.19 10.83 -1.28
CA ILE A 16 -3.72 10.12 -0.07
C ILE A 16 -2.59 9.16 -0.42
N ALA A 17 -2.71 8.42 -1.54
CA ALA A 17 -1.64 7.55 -2.04
C ALA A 17 -0.36 8.34 -2.34
N SER A 18 -0.49 9.55 -2.89
CA SER A 18 0.65 10.43 -3.23
C SER A 18 1.43 10.88 -1.99
N ILE A 19 0.77 11.14 -0.86
CA ILE A 19 1.46 11.45 0.41
C ILE A 19 2.38 10.29 0.81
N GLY A 20 1.87 9.04 0.75
CA GLY A 20 2.66 7.85 1.03
C GLY A 20 3.84 7.67 0.07
N ILE A 21 3.63 7.96 -1.22
CA ILE A 21 4.68 7.87 -2.25
C ILE A 21 5.77 8.92 -2.05
N ILE A 22 5.42 10.13 -1.61
CA ILE A 22 6.39 11.19 -1.28
C ILE A 22 7.29 10.73 -0.13
N ILE A 23 6.70 10.28 0.98
CA ILE A 23 7.43 9.78 2.14
C ILE A 23 8.34 8.62 1.74
N ASN A 24 7.80 7.65 1.00
CA ASN A 24 8.57 6.52 0.51
C ASN A 24 9.74 6.94 -0.40
N SER A 25 9.53 7.92 -1.29
CA SER A 25 10.57 8.40 -2.19
C SER A 25 11.71 9.06 -1.41
N PHE A 26 11.40 9.85 -0.38
CA PHE A 26 12.41 10.39 0.53
C PHE A 26 13.15 9.29 1.30
N GLU A 27 12.46 8.27 1.80
CA GLU A 27 13.07 7.12 2.47
C GLU A 27 14.06 6.39 1.55
N LEU A 28 13.70 6.17 0.28
CA LEU A 28 14.56 5.53 -0.71
C LEU A 28 15.80 6.40 -1.03
N ILE A 29 15.64 7.72 -1.14
CA ILE A 29 16.77 8.66 -1.33
C ILE A 29 17.70 8.66 -0.11
N ASN A 30 17.15 8.64 1.10
CA ASN A 30 17.95 8.58 2.33
C ASN A 30 18.74 7.26 2.40
N ARG A 31 18.13 6.16 1.94
CA ARG A 31 18.75 4.83 1.87
C ARG A 31 19.51 4.56 0.57
N ARG A 32 19.85 5.60 -0.21
CA ARG A 32 20.49 5.47 -1.54
C ARG A 32 21.77 4.63 -1.57
N HIS A 33 22.53 4.59 -0.46
CA HIS A 33 23.76 3.80 -0.36
C HIS A 33 23.49 2.31 -0.60
N LEU A 34 22.32 1.79 -0.18
CA LEU A 34 21.92 0.40 -0.39
C LEU A 34 21.87 0.01 -1.88
N PHE A 35 21.64 0.97 -2.77
CA PHE A 35 21.52 0.74 -4.21
C PHE A 35 22.84 0.69 -4.96
N GLN A 36 23.95 1.04 -4.31
CA GLN A 36 25.28 1.03 -4.92
C GLN A 36 25.73 -0.41 -5.22
N ASN A 37 26.61 -0.57 -6.21
CA ASN A 37 26.98 -1.89 -6.73
C ASN A 37 27.67 -2.81 -5.71
N ASN A 38 28.27 -2.26 -4.66
CA ASN A 38 29.01 -3.02 -3.65
C ASN A 38 28.13 -3.46 -2.47
N ASN A 39 26.83 -3.18 -2.50
CA ASN A 39 25.90 -3.48 -1.42
C ASN A 39 24.95 -4.64 -1.77
N LEU A 40 24.30 -5.19 -0.74
CA LEU A 40 23.39 -6.34 -0.83
C LEU A 40 22.20 -6.11 -1.78
N PHE A 41 21.78 -4.85 -2.01
CA PHE A 41 20.69 -4.49 -2.91
C PHE A 41 21.19 -3.92 -4.25
N SER A 42 22.41 -4.29 -4.67
CA SER A 42 22.93 -3.95 -5.97
C SER A 42 22.09 -4.58 -7.09
N TRP A 43 21.86 -3.81 -8.16
CA TRP A 43 21.16 -4.33 -9.34
C TRP A 43 21.96 -5.45 -10.02
N VAL A 44 23.29 -5.42 -9.94
CA VAL A 44 24.17 -6.47 -10.48
C VAL A 44 23.86 -7.84 -9.86
N LEU A 45 23.64 -7.91 -8.55
CA LEU A 45 23.28 -9.16 -7.87
C LEU A 45 21.84 -9.56 -8.21
N ILE A 46 20.90 -8.63 -8.12
CA ILE A 46 19.47 -8.90 -8.30
C ILE A 46 19.15 -9.35 -9.73
N ASN A 47 19.80 -8.75 -10.73
CA ASN A 47 19.60 -9.11 -12.13
C ASN A 47 19.99 -10.58 -12.40
N LYS A 48 21.04 -11.09 -11.73
CA LYS A 48 21.44 -12.51 -11.84
C LYS A 48 20.36 -13.47 -11.34
N LEU A 49 19.55 -13.04 -10.38
CA LEU A 49 18.41 -13.82 -9.86
C LEU A 49 17.18 -13.78 -10.78
N ARG A 50 17.25 -13.06 -11.92
CA ARG A 50 16.11 -12.86 -12.83
C ARG A 50 16.45 -13.18 -14.30
N PRO A 51 16.79 -14.44 -14.62
CA PRO A 51 17.19 -14.84 -15.96
C PRO A 51 16.10 -14.64 -17.02
N SER A 52 14.82 -14.60 -16.63
CA SER A 52 13.69 -14.31 -17.53
C SER A 52 13.76 -12.91 -18.15
N LEU A 53 14.27 -11.90 -17.42
CA LEU A 53 14.41 -10.53 -17.92
C LEU A 53 15.51 -10.42 -18.98
N ALA A 54 16.51 -11.30 -18.94
CA ALA A 54 17.60 -11.32 -19.90
C ALA A 54 17.18 -11.82 -21.31
N ARG A 55 16.04 -12.49 -21.45
CA ARG A 55 15.59 -13.10 -22.73
C ARG A 55 15.29 -12.08 -23.82
N LYS A 56 14.79 -10.88 -23.48
CA LYS A 56 14.50 -9.81 -24.45
C LYS A 56 15.53 -8.70 -24.35
N ARG A 57 16.49 -8.68 -25.29
CA ARG A 57 17.68 -7.78 -25.23
C ARG A 57 17.31 -6.30 -25.11
N SER A 58 16.31 -5.81 -25.85
CA SER A 58 15.90 -4.39 -25.80
C SER A 58 15.25 -4.01 -24.47
N VAL A 59 14.35 -4.86 -23.95
CA VAL A 59 13.68 -4.66 -22.66
C VAL A 59 14.70 -4.70 -21.52
N ASN A 60 15.64 -5.65 -21.58
CA ASN A 60 16.72 -5.77 -20.61
C ASN A 60 17.60 -4.51 -20.58
N ARG A 61 17.96 -3.94 -21.74
CA ARG A 61 18.74 -2.69 -21.80
C ARG A 61 18.01 -1.53 -21.13
N LEU A 62 16.72 -1.35 -21.43
CA LEU A 62 15.92 -0.27 -20.85
C LEU A 62 15.79 -0.42 -19.33
N ILE A 63 15.47 -1.63 -18.85
CA ILE A 63 15.40 -1.91 -17.41
C ILE A 63 16.76 -1.63 -16.77
N ASN A 64 17.85 -2.18 -17.29
CA ASN A 64 19.19 -1.95 -16.76
C ASN A 64 19.51 -0.46 -16.71
N PHE A 65 19.17 0.31 -17.73
CA PHE A 65 19.34 1.75 -17.71
C PHE A 65 18.53 2.42 -16.59
N CYS A 66 17.25 2.13 -16.45
CA CYS A 66 16.38 2.81 -15.48
C CYS A 66 16.67 2.47 -14.01
N ILE A 67 17.01 1.21 -13.69
CA ILE A 67 17.13 0.74 -12.30
C ILE A 67 18.56 0.45 -11.84
N SER A 68 19.58 0.64 -12.68
CA SER A 68 20.97 0.67 -12.22
C SER A 68 21.26 1.94 -11.41
N TYR A 69 22.25 1.87 -10.53
CA TYR A 69 22.77 3.06 -9.87
C TYR A 69 23.72 3.81 -10.83
N PRO A 70 23.67 5.16 -10.91
CA PRO A 70 22.86 6.08 -10.13
C PRO A 70 21.45 6.37 -10.71
N ASN A 71 21.10 5.84 -11.88
CA ASN A 71 19.87 6.18 -12.61
C ASN A 71 18.56 5.94 -11.86
N ILE A 72 18.52 4.96 -10.95
CA ILE A 72 17.40 4.77 -10.02
C ILE A 72 17.07 6.05 -9.23
N LEU A 73 18.05 6.89 -8.92
CA LEU A 73 17.81 8.13 -8.19
C LEU A 73 17.01 9.13 -9.02
N TRP A 74 17.23 9.18 -10.33
CA TRP A 74 16.37 9.94 -11.24
C TRP A 74 14.96 9.39 -11.29
N LEU A 75 14.82 8.06 -11.35
CA LEU A 75 13.51 7.41 -11.30
C LEU A 75 12.75 7.77 -10.01
N ILE A 76 13.42 7.75 -8.86
CA ILE A 76 12.83 8.14 -7.56
C ILE A 76 12.54 9.64 -7.52
N GLY A 77 13.42 10.49 -8.05
CA GLY A 77 13.20 11.95 -8.12
C GLY A 77 11.98 12.31 -8.96
N ILE A 78 11.81 11.68 -10.12
CA ILE A 78 10.61 11.89 -10.96
C ILE A 78 9.37 11.33 -10.27
N ARG A 79 9.47 10.22 -9.51
CA ARG A 79 8.33 9.72 -8.71
C ARG A 79 7.88 10.72 -7.67
N LEU A 80 8.84 11.35 -6.98
CA LEU A 80 8.57 12.41 -6.03
C LEU A 80 7.83 13.56 -6.72
N LEU A 81 8.32 14.02 -7.87
CA LEU A 81 7.68 15.07 -8.67
C LEU A 81 6.27 14.68 -9.13
N SER A 82 6.06 13.46 -9.63
CA SER A 82 4.74 12.98 -10.04
C SER A 82 3.74 12.95 -8.89
N ALA A 83 4.17 12.57 -7.68
CA ALA A 83 3.31 12.60 -6.51
C ALA A 83 2.97 14.03 -6.07
N PHE A 84 3.91 14.99 -6.19
CA PHE A 84 3.62 16.41 -6.01
C PHE A 84 2.62 16.94 -7.04
N VAL A 85 2.76 16.55 -8.30
CA VAL A 85 1.81 16.91 -9.37
C VAL A 85 0.38 16.49 -9.00
N ILE A 86 0.18 15.26 -8.54
CA ILE A 86 -1.14 14.76 -8.14
C ILE A 86 -1.71 15.53 -6.95
N LEU A 87 -0.88 15.96 -6.00
CA LEU A 87 -1.34 16.72 -4.82
C LEU A 87 -1.75 18.16 -5.13
N PHE A 88 -1.05 18.83 -6.05
CA PHE A 88 -1.18 20.28 -6.21
C PHE A 88 -1.80 20.73 -7.54
N PHE A 89 -1.91 19.84 -8.54
CA PHE A 89 -2.35 20.19 -9.89
C PHE A 89 -3.54 19.34 -10.38
N GLN A 90 -4.51 19.05 -9.51
CA GLN A 90 -5.66 18.18 -9.82
C GLN A 90 -6.49 18.65 -11.02
N THR A 91 -6.58 19.96 -11.24
CA THR A 91 -7.31 20.55 -12.35
C THR A 91 -6.72 20.17 -13.72
N GLU A 92 -5.43 19.81 -13.76
CA GLU A 92 -4.70 19.51 -15.00
C GLU A 92 -4.81 18.01 -15.36
N TYR A 93 -5.94 17.63 -15.96
CA TYR A 93 -6.29 16.23 -16.23
C TYR A 93 -5.14 15.42 -16.87
N TRP A 94 -4.57 15.91 -17.97
CA TRP A 94 -3.52 15.19 -18.71
C TRP A 94 -2.23 15.06 -17.91
N LEU A 95 -1.82 16.12 -17.22
CA LEU A 95 -0.60 16.14 -16.42
C LEU A 95 -0.69 15.13 -15.26
N VAL A 96 -1.83 15.11 -14.56
CA VAL A 96 -2.11 14.16 -13.47
C VAL A 96 -2.19 12.73 -14.00
N SER A 97 -2.80 12.51 -15.17
CA SER A 97 -2.89 11.18 -15.78
C SER A 97 -1.50 10.62 -16.11
N ILE A 98 -0.62 11.43 -16.70
CA ILE A 98 0.77 11.06 -16.98
C ILE A 98 1.51 10.73 -15.68
N ALA A 99 1.33 11.55 -14.64
CA ALA A 99 1.92 11.32 -13.33
C ALA A 99 1.48 9.98 -12.71
N ILE A 100 0.18 9.66 -12.73
CA ILE A 100 -0.37 8.40 -12.20
C ILE A 100 0.19 7.19 -12.95
N TRP A 101 0.19 7.22 -14.28
CA TRP A 101 0.77 6.16 -15.11
C TRP A 101 2.26 5.98 -14.83
N PHE A 102 3.00 7.08 -14.71
CA PHE A 102 4.41 7.03 -14.36
C PHE A 102 4.63 6.39 -12.98
N LEU A 103 3.83 6.74 -11.97
CA LEU A 103 3.91 6.16 -10.63
C LEU A 103 3.61 4.66 -10.62
N TYR A 104 2.63 4.21 -11.41
CA TYR A 104 2.34 2.79 -11.60
C TYR A 104 3.53 2.04 -12.21
N LEU A 105 4.02 2.49 -13.37
CA LEU A 105 5.09 1.84 -14.11
C LEU A 105 6.42 1.83 -13.34
N SER A 106 6.81 2.98 -12.78
CA SER A 106 8.01 3.07 -11.95
C SER A 106 7.89 2.24 -10.66
N GLY A 107 6.67 2.08 -10.12
CA GLY A 107 6.41 1.19 -8.99
C GLY A 107 6.66 -0.27 -9.33
N ILE A 108 6.33 -0.72 -10.54
CA ILE A 108 6.69 -2.06 -11.04
C ILE A 108 8.22 -2.21 -11.10
N LEU A 109 8.92 -1.23 -11.67
CA LEU A 109 10.38 -1.28 -11.78
C LEU A 109 11.06 -1.38 -10.40
N ILE A 110 10.66 -0.54 -9.45
CA ILE A 110 11.29 -0.49 -8.13
C ILE A 110 10.87 -1.68 -7.26
N PHE A 111 9.57 -1.93 -7.09
CA PHE A 111 9.10 -2.89 -6.08
C PHE A 111 8.89 -4.31 -6.60
N ASN A 112 8.74 -4.49 -7.91
CA ASN A 112 8.52 -5.83 -8.48
C ASN A 112 9.74 -6.37 -9.18
N ILE A 113 10.53 -5.51 -9.83
CA ILE A 113 11.72 -5.92 -10.59
C ILE A 113 12.97 -5.83 -9.73
N ARG A 114 13.14 -4.73 -9.00
CA ARG A 114 14.39 -4.50 -8.26
C ARG A 114 14.43 -5.13 -6.87
N VAL A 115 13.30 -5.46 -6.26
CA VAL A 115 13.27 -6.12 -4.95
C VAL A 115 13.09 -7.62 -5.12
N VAL A 116 13.84 -8.42 -4.35
CA VAL A 116 13.72 -9.89 -4.38
C VAL A 116 12.46 -10.36 -3.64
N VAL A 117 12.17 -9.78 -2.48
CA VAL A 117 10.99 -10.11 -1.65
C VAL A 117 9.97 -8.97 -1.72
N ARG A 118 8.84 -9.22 -2.38
CA ARG A 118 7.76 -8.25 -2.49
C ARG A 118 6.99 -8.14 -1.17
N THR A 119 6.59 -6.92 -0.84
CA THR A 119 5.75 -6.66 0.33
C THR A 119 4.27 -6.54 -0.09
N GLY A 120 3.35 -7.05 0.73
CA GLY A 120 1.91 -7.04 0.40
C GLY A 120 1.36 -5.63 0.07
N TYR A 121 1.78 -4.60 0.81
CA TYR A 121 1.32 -3.23 0.57
C TYR A 121 1.79 -2.66 -0.77
N THR A 122 3.00 -2.99 -1.23
CA THR A 122 3.46 -2.52 -2.56
C THR A 122 2.64 -3.11 -3.70
N VAL A 123 2.14 -4.34 -3.54
CA VAL A 123 1.21 -4.95 -4.49
C VAL A 123 -0.14 -4.26 -4.42
N PHE A 124 -0.64 -3.99 -3.22
CA PHE A 124 -1.92 -3.30 -3.05
C PHE A 124 -1.90 -1.87 -3.61
N LEU A 125 -0.83 -1.10 -3.37
CA LEU A 125 -0.64 0.22 -3.97
C LEU A 125 -0.62 0.15 -5.52
N GLN A 126 -0.06 -0.90 -6.10
CA GLN A 126 -0.10 -1.10 -7.56
C GLN A 126 -1.52 -1.37 -8.06
N VAL A 127 -2.37 -2.07 -7.29
CA VAL A 127 -3.79 -2.23 -7.62
C VAL A 127 -4.50 -0.88 -7.60
N ILE A 128 -4.26 -0.05 -6.57
CA ILE A 128 -4.82 1.31 -6.52
C ILE A 128 -4.40 2.11 -7.75
N LEU A 129 -3.09 2.18 -8.02
CA LEU A 129 -2.57 3.00 -9.11
C LEU A 129 -3.02 2.49 -10.48
N VAL A 130 -3.09 1.18 -10.72
CA VAL A 130 -3.57 0.65 -12.01
C VAL A 130 -5.06 0.90 -12.19
N SER A 131 -5.87 0.77 -11.14
CA SER A 131 -7.31 1.08 -11.22
C SER A 131 -7.53 2.53 -11.63
N ILE A 132 -6.85 3.48 -10.98
CA ILE A 132 -6.97 4.90 -11.32
C ILE A 132 -6.39 5.16 -12.72
N SER A 133 -5.24 4.55 -13.07
CA SER A 133 -4.65 4.66 -14.41
C SER A 133 -5.60 4.22 -15.52
N MET A 134 -6.36 3.14 -15.29
CA MET A 134 -7.33 2.62 -16.23
C MET A 134 -8.55 3.54 -16.36
N GLN A 135 -9.07 4.09 -15.25
CA GLN A 135 -10.14 5.09 -15.32
C GLN A 135 -9.73 6.31 -16.15
N ARG A 136 -8.46 6.75 -16.03
CA ARG A 136 -7.93 7.89 -16.80
C ARG A 136 -7.85 7.66 -18.32
N LEU A 137 -7.97 6.43 -18.81
CA LEU A 137 -8.07 6.17 -20.26
C LEU A 137 -9.46 6.49 -20.82
N PHE A 138 -10.48 6.50 -19.97
CA PHE A 138 -11.88 6.72 -20.35
C PHE A 138 -12.58 7.68 -19.36
N PRO A 139 -12.21 8.97 -19.35
CA PRO A 139 -12.68 9.94 -18.34
C PRO A 139 -14.20 10.09 -18.25
N ASN A 140 -14.91 9.88 -19.35
CA ASN A 140 -16.36 10.11 -19.42
C ASN A 140 -17.18 8.86 -19.07
N SER A 141 -16.57 7.82 -18.50
CA SER A 141 -17.25 6.55 -18.20
C SER A 141 -17.53 6.41 -16.70
N SER A 142 -18.74 6.81 -16.29
CA SER A 142 -19.23 6.65 -14.92
C SER A 142 -19.23 5.17 -14.47
N THR A 143 -19.51 4.24 -15.39
CA THR A 143 -19.41 2.80 -15.13
C THR A 143 -17.98 2.39 -14.78
N LEU A 144 -16.98 2.90 -15.50
CA LEU A 144 -15.58 2.57 -15.23
C LEU A 144 -15.10 3.18 -13.91
N GLU A 145 -15.52 4.41 -13.60
CA GLU A 145 -15.22 5.05 -12.30
C GLU A 145 -15.70 4.18 -11.15
N VAL A 146 -16.99 3.83 -11.16
CA VAL A 146 -17.60 2.98 -10.14
C VAL A 146 -16.90 1.62 -10.08
N ALA A 147 -16.62 0.99 -11.22
CA ALA A 147 -15.91 -0.29 -11.28
C ALA A 147 -14.50 -0.21 -10.67
N CYS A 148 -13.73 0.83 -10.98
CA CYS A 148 -12.39 1.04 -10.43
C CYS A 148 -12.43 1.24 -8.91
N ILE A 149 -13.41 1.99 -8.39
CA ILE A 149 -13.61 2.15 -6.94
C ILE A 149 -13.94 0.80 -6.29
N TRP A 150 -14.85 0.02 -6.88
CA TRP A 150 -15.21 -1.32 -6.41
C TRP A 150 -14.01 -2.27 -6.37
N VAL A 151 -13.16 -2.26 -7.41
CA VAL A 151 -11.93 -3.06 -7.42
C VAL A 151 -11.03 -2.71 -6.23
N ILE A 152 -10.86 -1.41 -5.93
CA ILE A 152 -10.04 -0.95 -4.79
C ILE A 152 -10.67 -1.40 -3.46
N ALA A 153 -11.99 -1.21 -3.30
CA ALA A 153 -12.73 -1.59 -2.10
C ALA A 153 -12.66 -3.10 -1.83
N ILE A 154 -12.98 -3.92 -2.84
CA ILE A 154 -12.93 -5.38 -2.74
C ILE A 154 -11.50 -5.85 -2.46
N GLN A 155 -10.51 -5.30 -3.16
CA GLN A 155 -9.11 -5.68 -2.92
C GLN A 155 -8.68 -5.34 -1.48
N CYS A 156 -9.11 -4.20 -0.94
CA CYS A 156 -8.86 -3.83 0.45
C CYS A 156 -9.45 -4.88 1.41
N CYS A 157 -10.73 -5.23 1.23
CA CYS A 157 -11.39 -6.25 2.04
C CYS A 157 -10.68 -7.61 1.95
N LEU A 158 -10.30 -8.04 0.74
CA LEU A 158 -9.58 -9.29 0.53
C LEU A 158 -8.22 -9.30 1.22
N VAL A 159 -7.45 -8.21 1.12
CA VAL A 159 -6.14 -8.10 1.76
C VAL A 159 -6.26 -8.22 3.28
N TYR A 160 -7.24 -7.57 3.90
CA TYR A 160 -7.49 -7.75 5.35
C TYR A 160 -7.91 -9.17 5.66
N PHE A 161 -8.91 -9.69 4.95
CA PHE A 161 -9.50 -10.99 5.22
C PHE A 161 -8.49 -12.14 5.07
N GLU A 162 -7.75 -12.17 3.97
CA GLU A 162 -6.72 -13.19 3.69
C GLU A 162 -5.60 -13.14 4.73
N ASN A 163 -5.16 -11.93 5.12
CA ASN A 163 -4.19 -11.74 6.18
C ASN A 163 -4.70 -12.28 7.52
N GLY A 164 -5.95 -11.97 7.87
CA GLY A 164 -6.59 -12.46 9.09
C GLY A 164 -6.69 -13.99 9.10
N LEU A 165 -7.15 -14.59 7.99
CA LEU A 165 -7.25 -16.05 7.85
C LEU A 165 -5.89 -16.75 7.93
N THR A 166 -4.88 -16.19 7.29
CA THR A 166 -3.52 -16.75 7.31
C THR A 166 -2.96 -16.73 8.73
N LYS A 167 -3.11 -15.62 9.45
CA LYS A 167 -2.71 -15.50 10.85
C LYS A 167 -3.51 -16.44 11.76
N LEU A 168 -4.82 -16.58 11.53
CA LEU A 168 -5.70 -17.43 12.34
C LEU A 168 -5.29 -18.92 12.31
N LYS A 169 -4.74 -19.38 11.17
CA LYS A 169 -4.21 -20.74 11.01
C LYS A 169 -2.95 -20.99 11.85
N GLU A 170 -2.18 -19.95 12.17
CA GLU A 170 -0.91 -20.06 12.89
C GLU A 170 -1.11 -20.06 14.41
N VAL A 171 -0.59 -21.09 15.10
CA VAL A 171 -0.71 -21.23 16.57
C VAL A 171 -0.11 -20.04 17.32
N LYS A 172 1.01 -19.49 16.83
CA LYS A 172 1.69 -18.33 17.44
C LYS A 172 0.83 -17.07 17.50
N TRP A 173 -0.10 -16.86 16.56
CA TRP A 173 -1.05 -15.75 16.62
C TRP A 173 -2.12 -16.02 17.69
N LYS A 174 -2.73 -17.21 17.68
CA LYS A 174 -3.75 -17.59 18.68
C LYS A 174 -3.23 -17.52 20.13
N GLN A 175 -1.93 -17.75 20.32
CA GLN A 175 -1.27 -17.68 21.62
C GLN A 175 -0.64 -16.32 21.96
N GLY A 176 -0.68 -15.33 21.05
CA GLY A 176 -0.11 -13.99 21.26
C GLY A 176 1.41 -13.88 21.04
N ALA A 177 2.11 -15.01 20.88
CA ALA A 177 3.56 -15.05 20.64
C ALA A 177 3.99 -14.29 19.37
N ALA A 178 3.11 -14.23 18.35
CA ALA A 178 3.39 -13.45 17.13
C ALA A 178 3.59 -11.95 17.42
N ILE A 179 2.73 -11.35 18.27
CA ILE A 179 2.83 -9.94 18.65
C ILE A 179 4.15 -9.67 19.36
N TYR A 180 4.51 -10.52 20.32
CA TYR A 180 5.79 -10.43 21.03
C TYR A 180 6.98 -10.48 20.07
N ASN A 181 7.00 -11.47 19.16
CA ASN A 181 8.08 -11.66 18.21
C ASN A 181 8.20 -10.51 17.21
N ILE A 182 7.08 -9.95 16.75
CA ILE A 182 7.08 -8.81 15.83
C ILE A 182 7.65 -7.57 16.54
N ILE A 183 7.17 -7.25 17.74
CA ILE A 183 7.60 -6.05 18.47
C ILE A 183 9.09 -6.15 18.88
N ARG A 184 9.57 -7.35 19.25
CA ARG A 184 10.98 -7.58 19.60
C ARG A 184 11.89 -7.91 18.43
N ASN A 185 11.37 -7.92 17.20
CA ASN A 185 12.22 -8.16 16.04
C ASN A 185 13.24 -7.01 15.90
N PRO A 186 14.56 -7.30 15.93
CA PRO A 186 15.59 -6.27 15.87
C PRO A 186 15.58 -5.47 14.56
N LEU A 187 14.97 -6.00 13.49
CA LEU A 187 14.80 -5.29 12.22
C LEU A 187 13.93 -4.03 12.36
N TYR A 188 12.92 -4.06 13.23
CA TYR A 188 11.97 -2.95 13.38
C TYR A 188 12.39 -1.89 14.40
N LYS A 189 13.38 -2.19 15.26
CA LYS A 189 13.88 -1.29 16.32
C LYS A 189 12.76 -0.59 17.10
N SER A 190 11.73 -1.36 17.48
CA SER A 190 10.51 -0.81 18.06
C SER A 190 10.76 -0.05 19.37
N PRO A 191 10.17 1.16 19.56
CA PRO A 191 10.37 1.96 20.77
C PRO A 191 9.78 1.31 22.02
N ILE A 192 8.82 0.40 21.85
CA ILE A 192 8.13 -0.27 22.95
C ILE A 192 8.67 -1.68 23.25
N SER A 193 9.72 -2.13 22.56
CA SER A 193 10.27 -3.49 22.64
C SER A 193 10.67 -3.94 24.05
N ARG A 194 10.96 -2.98 24.95
CA ARG A 194 11.41 -3.20 26.33
C ARG A 194 10.30 -3.03 27.38
N LEU A 195 9.06 -2.73 26.99
CA LEU A 195 7.98 -2.54 27.95
C LEU A 195 7.64 -3.86 28.65
N SER A 196 7.54 -3.83 29.99
CA SER A 196 7.23 -5.00 30.82
C SER A 196 5.85 -5.59 30.55
N ILE A 197 4.92 -4.79 30.01
CA ILE A 197 3.59 -5.27 29.61
C ILE A 197 3.66 -6.38 28.56
N LEU A 198 4.72 -6.42 27.74
CA LEU A 198 4.93 -7.45 26.73
C LEU A 198 5.27 -8.82 27.34
N GLU A 199 5.62 -8.89 28.62
CA GLU A 199 5.82 -10.17 29.33
C GLU A 199 4.48 -10.78 29.79
N LYS A 200 3.37 -10.01 29.74
CA LYS A 200 2.04 -10.50 30.13
C LYS A 200 1.38 -11.24 28.98
N SER A 201 1.28 -12.57 29.09
CA SER A 201 0.63 -13.43 28.08
C SER A 201 -0.81 -13.02 27.80
N THR A 202 -1.57 -12.56 28.81
CA THR A 202 -2.95 -12.08 28.64
C THR A 202 -3.01 -10.86 27.72
N PHE A 203 -2.15 -9.87 27.94
CA PHE A 203 -2.06 -8.69 27.08
C PHE A 203 -1.74 -9.05 25.63
N LEU A 204 -0.71 -9.86 25.41
CA LEU A 204 -0.31 -10.30 24.06
C LEU A 204 -1.42 -11.07 23.35
N LYS A 205 -2.13 -11.96 24.06
CA LYS A 205 -3.28 -12.69 23.52
C LYS A 205 -4.41 -11.75 23.15
N THR A 206 -4.77 -10.81 24.03
CA THR A 206 -5.82 -9.82 23.75
C THR A 206 -5.51 -9.02 22.50
N VAL A 207 -4.30 -8.43 22.40
CA VAL A 207 -3.88 -7.68 21.21
C VAL A 207 -3.93 -8.55 19.96
N SER A 208 -3.42 -9.77 20.04
CA SER A 208 -3.42 -10.70 18.91
C SER A 208 -4.82 -11.06 18.42
N TRP A 209 -5.73 -11.38 19.35
CA TRP A 209 -7.12 -11.69 19.01
C TRP A 209 -7.89 -10.46 18.50
N SER A 210 -7.61 -9.26 19.01
CA SER A 210 -8.17 -8.02 18.46
C SER A 210 -7.77 -7.85 16.99
N VAL A 211 -6.50 -8.11 16.64
CA VAL A 211 -6.04 -8.08 15.23
C VAL A 211 -6.73 -9.16 14.39
N LEU A 212 -6.80 -10.40 14.88
CA LEU A 212 -7.43 -11.51 14.16
C LEU A 212 -8.91 -11.23 13.86
N ILE A 213 -9.68 -10.81 14.88
CA ILE A 213 -11.11 -10.51 14.73
C ILE A 213 -11.28 -9.34 13.76
N PHE A 214 -10.52 -8.26 13.94
CA PHE A 214 -10.59 -7.11 13.06
C PHE A 214 -10.31 -7.45 11.59
N GLU A 215 -9.19 -8.11 11.30
CA GLU A 215 -8.78 -8.42 9.93
C GLU A 215 -9.76 -9.40 9.25
N THR A 216 -10.20 -10.42 9.98
CA THR A 216 -11.17 -11.42 9.45
C THR A 216 -12.58 -10.85 9.30
N ALA A 217 -12.97 -9.88 10.12
CA ALA A 217 -14.30 -9.27 10.05
C ALA A 217 -14.33 -7.99 9.20
N PHE A 218 -13.17 -7.52 8.69
CA PHE A 218 -13.10 -6.27 7.91
C PHE A 218 -14.08 -6.17 6.73
N PRO A 219 -14.42 -7.25 5.98
CA PRO A 219 -15.45 -7.16 4.94
C PRO A 219 -16.82 -6.64 5.41
N ILE A 220 -17.12 -6.74 6.71
CA ILE A 220 -18.33 -6.16 7.31
C ILE A 220 -18.32 -4.62 7.23
N SER A 221 -17.15 -3.96 7.13
CA SER A 221 -17.06 -2.52 6.86
C SER A 221 -17.77 -2.11 5.57
N LEU A 222 -17.80 -3.00 4.58
CA LEU A 222 -18.41 -2.77 3.29
C LEU A 222 -19.90 -3.12 3.30
N LEU A 223 -20.30 -4.21 3.97
CA LEU A 223 -21.65 -4.78 3.90
C LEU A 223 -22.56 -4.44 5.10
N GLY A 224 -21.98 -4.08 6.25
CA GLY A 224 -22.68 -3.98 7.54
C GLY A 224 -23.26 -2.59 7.86
N GLY A 225 -23.47 -1.74 6.85
CA GLY A 225 -24.01 -0.38 7.00
C GLY A 225 -23.07 0.63 7.68
N ASN A 226 -23.59 1.83 7.96
CA ASN A 226 -22.80 2.99 8.44
C ASN A 226 -22.09 2.75 9.78
N ALA A 227 -22.73 2.06 10.73
CA ALA A 227 -22.13 1.81 12.04
C ALA A 227 -20.88 0.92 11.91
N SER A 228 -20.99 -0.16 11.12
CA SER A 228 -19.86 -1.05 10.84
C SER A 228 -18.75 -0.34 10.09
N LEU A 229 -19.08 0.47 9.07
CA LEU A 229 -18.12 1.28 8.33
C LEU A 229 -17.26 2.12 9.27
N ILE A 230 -17.87 2.91 10.15
CA ILE A 230 -17.16 3.81 11.07
C ILE A 230 -16.27 3.02 12.03
N ILE A 231 -16.78 1.94 12.61
CA ILE A 231 -16.03 1.10 13.57
C ILE A 231 -14.78 0.51 12.91
N PHE A 232 -14.94 -0.14 11.75
CA PHE A 232 -13.83 -0.83 11.10
C PHE A 232 -12.81 0.13 10.48
N LEU A 233 -13.24 1.25 9.88
CA LEU A 233 -12.29 2.25 9.38
C LEU A 233 -11.55 2.96 10.51
N GLY A 234 -12.24 3.26 11.62
CA GLY A 234 -11.61 3.81 12.81
C GLY A 234 -10.56 2.88 13.41
N PHE A 235 -10.91 1.60 13.59
CA PHE A 235 -9.97 0.59 14.06
C PHE A 235 -8.82 0.39 13.07
N GLY A 236 -9.10 0.36 11.78
CA GLY A 236 -8.10 0.21 10.73
C GLY A 236 -7.11 1.37 10.69
N LEU A 237 -7.57 2.61 10.88
CA LEU A 237 -6.72 3.79 10.98
C LEU A 237 -5.78 3.69 12.19
N VAL A 238 -6.32 3.35 13.36
CA VAL A 238 -5.54 3.17 14.59
C VAL A 238 -4.54 2.03 14.44
N PHE A 239 -4.96 0.90 13.87
CA PHE A 239 -4.13 -0.28 13.62
C PHE A 239 -2.94 0.07 12.73
N HIS A 240 -3.18 0.72 11.60
CA HIS A 240 -2.13 1.09 10.66
C HIS A 240 -1.21 2.18 11.19
N PHE A 241 -1.75 3.16 11.91
CA PHE A 241 -0.94 4.18 12.57
C PHE A 241 -0.03 3.55 13.62
N THR A 242 -0.58 2.67 14.45
CA THR A 242 0.15 1.93 15.47
C THR A 242 1.27 1.10 14.85
N ASN A 243 1.00 0.39 13.76
CA ASN A 243 2.03 -0.35 13.02
C ASN A 243 3.10 0.57 12.43
N SER A 244 2.70 1.71 11.85
CA SER A 244 3.63 2.70 11.32
C SER A 244 4.59 3.22 12.40
N TRP A 245 4.05 3.56 13.58
CA TRP A 245 4.84 4.08 14.70
C TRP A 245 5.72 3.02 15.35
N ILE A 246 5.18 1.84 15.64
CA ILE A 246 5.88 0.76 16.36
C ILE A 246 6.91 0.06 15.47
N LEU A 247 6.62 -0.10 14.17
CA LEU A 247 7.41 -0.91 13.24
C LEU A 247 8.13 -0.09 12.16
N GLY A 248 7.92 1.23 12.11
CA GLY A 248 8.51 2.10 11.09
C GLY A 248 7.94 1.86 9.68
N LEU A 249 6.70 1.38 9.59
CA LEU A 249 6.03 1.01 8.33
C LEU A 249 5.20 2.19 7.77
N GLY A 250 5.83 3.33 7.51
CA GLY A 250 5.14 4.55 7.08
C GLY A 250 4.35 4.40 5.77
N SER A 251 4.98 3.78 4.76
CA SER A 251 4.34 3.56 3.44
C SER A 251 3.13 2.60 3.51
N PHE A 252 3.14 1.69 4.48
CA PHE A 252 2.04 0.74 4.72
C PHE A 252 0.78 1.50 5.15
N PHE A 253 0.90 2.42 6.11
CA PHE A 253 -0.22 3.24 6.59
C PHE A 253 -0.93 3.98 5.46
N TRP A 254 -0.18 4.74 4.67
CA TRP A 254 -0.76 5.55 3.59
C TRP A 254 -1.40 4.71 2.49
N THR A 255 -0.86 3.53 2.19
CA THR A 255 -1.45 2.64 1.17
C THR A 255 -2.86 2.18 1.58
N PHE A 256 -3.05 1.81 2.84
CA PHE A 256 -4.36 1.35 3.30
C PHE A 256 -5.34 2.50 3.49
N VAL A 257 -4.90 3.62 4.07
CA VAL A 257 -5.77 4.80 4.24
C VAL A 257 -6.21 5.35 2.88
N ALA A 258 -5.35 5.27 1.85
CA ALA A 258 -5.74 5.65 0.49
C ALA A 258 -6.90 4.82 -0.05
N ALA A 259 -7.12 3.59 0.40
CA ALA A 259 -8.24 2.76 -0.05
C ALA A 259 -9.55 3.05 0.70
N TYR A 260 -9.53 3.79 1.81
CA TYR A 260 -10.71 4.01 2.64
C TYR A 260 -11.82 4.82 1.96
N PRO A 261 -11.53 5.86 1.15
CA PRO A 261 -12.57 6.52 0.35
C PRO A 261 -13.35 5.54 -0.53
N ALA A 262 -12.69 4.51 -1.08
CA ALA A 262 -13.37 3.49 -1.88
C ALA A 262 -14.34 2.64 -1.04
N ILE A 263 -13.96 2.28 0.19
CA ILE A 263 -14.84 1.55 1.11
C ILE A 263 -16.06 2.40 1.48
N ILE A 264 -15.85 3.69 1.79
CA ILE A 264 -16.93 4.64 2.11
C ILE A 264 -17.90 4.75 0.93
N PHE A 265 -17.38 4.99 -0.28
CA PHE A 265 -18.18 5.10 -1.49
C PHE A 265 -18.99 3.83 -1.73
N CYS A 266 -18.37 2.65 -1.73
CA CYS A 266 -19.07 1.40 -2.03
C CYS A 266 -20.07 1.02 -0.93
N ASN A 267 -19.79 1.31 0.34
CA ASN A 267 -20.74 1.08 1.44
C ASN A 267 -21.99 1.96 1.27
N GLN A 268 -21.81 3.26 1.00
CA GLN A 268 -22.93 4.17 0.74
C GLN A 268 -23.69 3.81 -0.53
N TRP A 269 -22.97 3.43 -1.58
CA TRP A 269 -23.57 2.95 -2.82
C TRP A 269 -24.49 1.77 -2.54
N LEU A 270 -24.05 0.78 -1.76
CA LEU A 270 -24.89 -0.37 -1.37
C LEU A 270 -26.10 0.04 -0.54
N ILE A 271 -25.93 0.91 0.46
CA ILE A 271 -27.04 1.38 1.30
C ILE A 271 -28.10 2.07 0.46
N ASN A 272 -27.72 2.86 -0.56
CA ASN A 272 -28.68 3.58 -1.39
C ASN A 272 -29.44 2.69 -2.39
N GLN A 273 -29.04 1.42 -2.57
CA GLN A 273 -29.75 0.47 -3.45
C GLN A 273 -30.86 -0.30 -2.72
N PHE A 274 -30.89 -0.28 -1.38
CA PHE A 274 -31.81 -1.04 -0.53
C PHE A 274 -32.61 -0.12 0.41
#